data_AF-A0A3L7PPV2-F1
#
_entry.id   AF-A0A3L7PPV2-F1
#
_cell.length_a   1.000
_cell.length_b   1.000
_cell.length_c   1.000
_cell.angle_alpha   90.00
_cell.angle_beta   90.00
_cell.angle_gamma   90.00
#
_symmetry.space_group_name_H-M   'P 1'
#
loop_
_entity.id
_entity.type
_entity.pdbx_description
1 polymer ?
#
loop_
_entity_poly.entity_id
_entity_poly.type
_entity_poly.pdbx_seq_one_letter_code
_entity_poly.pdbx_strand_id
1 'polypeptide(L)'
;MKHTGSIASALIAVIILAGCATSDYGRITDKIAAYEGQAVTARDNLKTANSQSKITLYRTLISLNNKQLEIARRINPESNPAFKSGSITLEQSKKDKAERIAKLEKQLEQTMKERDGLVLVIETPAPAPAPAPAPK
;
A
#
# COMPACT_ATOMS: atom_id res chain seq x y z
N MET A 1 -26.09 18.27 19.78
CA MET A 1 -24.66 18.63 19.78
C MET A 1 -23.87 17.42 19.33
N LYS A 2 -23.17 17.52 18.19
CA LYS A 2 -22.45 16.42 17.53
C LYS A 2 -21.01 16.40 18.05
N HIS A 3 -20.63 15.35 18.77
CA HIS A 3 -19.23 15.05 19.07
C HIS A 3 -18.67 14.14 17.97
N THR A 4 -18.23 14.74 16.86
CA THR A 4 -17.30 14.10 15.93
C THR A 4 -15.89 14.31 16.48
N GLY A 5 -15.49 13.44 17.40
CA GLY A 5 -14.14 13.40 17.95
C GLY A 5 -13.15 13.01 16.87
N SER A 6 -12.23 13.93 16.57
CA SER A 6 -11.10 13.76 15.67
C SER A 6 -10.18 12.62 16.15
N ILE A 7 -10.30 11.43 15.55
CA ILE A 7 -9.34 10.32 15.75
C ILE A 7 -8.17 10.44 14.73
N ALA A 8 -8.28 11.31 13.74
CA ALA A 8 -7.24 11.51 12.73
C ALA A 8 -5.96 12.19 13.26
N SER A 9 -6.02 12.85 14.42
CA SER A 9 -4.92 13.66 14.95
C SER A 9 -3.93 12.93 15.87
N ALA A 10 -4.17 11.67 16.23
CA ALA A 10 -3.30 10.93 17.15
C ALA A 10 -2.18 10.11 16.46
N LEU A 11 -2.27 9.85 15.14
CA LEU A 11 -1.32 8.98 14.43
C LEU A 11 -0.10 9.71 13.84
N ILE A 12 -0.10 11.04 13.81
CA ILE A 12 1.00 11.82 13.21
C ILE A 12 2.13 12.09 14.23
N ALA A 13 1.87 11.92 15.53
CA ALA A 13 2.85 12.23 16.59
C ALA A 13 4.03 11.24 16.71
N VAL A 14 4.00 10.09 16.03
CA VAL A 14 5.09 9.08 16.12
C VAL A 14 6.25 9.38 15.16
N ILE A 15 6.10 10.32 14.23
CA ILE A 15 7.14 10.60 13.20
C ILE A 15 8.28 11.50 13.72
N ILE A 16 8.12 12.17 14.87
CA ILE A 16 9.05 13.25 15.30
C ILE A 16 10.16 12.76 16.27
N LEU A 17 10.21 11.48 16.65
CA LEU A 17 11.20 10.98 17.62
C LEU A 17 12.42 10.24 17.03
N ALA A 18 12.63 10.25 15.71
CA ALA A 18 13.81 9.62 15.08
C ALA A 18 14.91 10.60 14.64
N GLY A 19 14.91 11.82 15.21
CA GLY A 19 15.97 12.80 15.01
C GLY A 19 17.22 12.48 15.80
N CYS A 20 17.99 11.47 15.41
CA CYS A 20 19.42 11.33 15.71
C CYS A 20 20.03 10.28 14.77
N ALA A 21 20.89 10.74 13.85
CA ALA A 21 21.58 9.96 12.82
C ALA A 21 20.69 9.34 11.72
N THR A 22 20.09 10.18 10.86
CA THR A 22 19.54 9.64 9.59
C THR A 22 20.70 9.26 8.67
N SER A 23 21.25 8.07 8.87
CA SER A 23 21.98 7.35 7.83
C SER A 23 21.12 7.33 6.54
N ASP A 24 21.74 7.13 5.37
CA ASP A 24 20.98 6.94 4.13
C ASP A 24 19.87 5.89 4.29
N TYR A 25 20.10 4.87 5.11
CA TYR A 25 19.10 3.88 5.49
C TYR A 25 17.86 4.50 6.14
N GLY A 26 18.02 5.35 7.18
CA GLY A 26 16.90 6.00 7.88
C GLY A 26 16.05 6.85 6.94
N ARG A 27 16.69 7.69 6.11
CA ARG A 27 15.98 8.53 5.12
C ARG A 27 15.20 7.69 4.10
N ILE A 28 15.78 6.57 3.70
CA ILE A 28 15.18 5.62 2.75
C ILE A 28 13.99 4.90 3.41
N THR A 29 14.09 4.49 4.68
CA THR A 29 12.98 3.84 5.39
C THR A 29 11.82 4.79 5.71
N ASP A 30 12.10 6.06 6.03
CA ASP A 30 11.07 7.07 6.29
C ASP A 30 10.19 7.30 5.05
N LYS A 31 10.79 7.30 3.86
CA LYS A 31 10.04 7.39 2.61
C LYS A 31 9.11 6.20 2.41
N ILE A 32 9.52 4.98 2.79
CA ILE A 32 8.63 3.82 2.71
C ILE A 32 7.48 3.97 3.71
N ALA A 33 7.75 4.40 4.94
CA ALA A 33 6.71 4.64 5.94
C ALA A 33 5.69 5.70 5.46
N ALA A 34 6.16 6.78 4.82
CA ALA A 34 5.29 7.78 4.23
C ALA A 34 4.38 7.22 3.13
N TYR A 35 4.91 6.38 2.23
CA TYR A 35 4.10 5.71 1.21
C TYR A 35 3.15 4.66 1.80
N GLU A 36 3.51 3.99 2.89
CA GLU A 36 2.60 3.08 3.58
C GLU A 36 1.44 3.85 4.24
N GLY A 37 1.71 5.02 4.85
CA GLY A 37 0.65 5.88 5.38
C GLY A 37 -0.34 6.35 4.29
N GLN A 38 0.18 6.69 3.11
CA GLN A 38 -0.66 7.00 1.94
C GLN A 38 -1.44 5.76 1.47
N ALA A 39 -0.83 4.58 1.48
CA ALA A 39 -1.50 3.34 1.09
C ALA A 39 -2.63 2.96 2.06
N VAL A 40 -2.43 3.14 3.37
CA VAL A 40 -3.48 2.97 4.38
C VAL A 40 -4.67 3.90 4.11
N THR A 41 -4.39 5.19 3.88
CA THR A 41 -5.43 6.18 3.55
C THR A 41 -6.22 5.78 2.30
N ALA A 42 -5.54 5.33 1.24
CA ALA A 42 -6.18 4.88 0.02
C ALA A 42 -7.02 3.60 0.24
N ARG A 43 -6.55 2.65 1.06
CA ARG A 43 -7.31 1.44 1.44
C ARG A 43 -8.56 1.76 2.26
N ASP A 44 -8.50 2.77 3.13
CA ASP A 44 -9.70 3.20 3.87
C ASP A 44 -10.72 3.86 2.95
N ASN A 45 -10.28 4.70 2.01
CA ASN A 45 -11.16 5.31 1.01
C ASN A 45 -11.81 4.27 0.07
N LEU A 46 -11.17 3.11 -0.17
CA LEU A 46 -11.76 2.03 -0.97
C LEU A 46 -13.06 1.48 -0.36
N LYS A 47 -13.20 1.50 0.97
CA LYS A 47 -14.37 0.94 1.67
C LYS A 47 -15.66 1.68 1.34
N THR A 48 -15.57 2.98 1.07
CA THR A 48 -16.73 3.87 0.87
C THR A 48 -16.87 4.37 -0.56
N ALA A 49 -15.86 4.17 -1.41
CA ALA A 49 -15.85 4.64 -2.79
C ALA A 49 -16.83 3.86 -3.71
N ASN A 50 -17.39 4.55 -4.71
CA ASN A 50 -18.09 3.91 -5.82
C ASN A 50 -17.12 3.17 -6.75
N SER A 51 -17.65 2.38 -7.69
CA SER A 51 -16.84 1.53 -8.58
C SER A 51 -15.81 2.31 -9.41
N GLN A 52 -16.17 3.48 -9.95
CA GLN A 52 -15.25 4.30 -10.74
C GLN A 52 -14.12 4.88 -9.88
N SER A 53 -14.45 5.40 -8.70
CA SER A 53 -13.47 5.91 -7.73
C SER A 53 -12.57 4.80 -7.19
N LYS A 54 -13.09 3.57 -7.01
CA LYS A 54 -12.30 2.40 -6.61
C LYS A 54 -11.22 2.06 -7.62
N ILE A 55 -11.49 2.14 -8.93
CA ILE A 55 -10.44 1.93 -9.96
C ILE A 55 -9.30 2.93 -9.79
N THR A 56 -9.62 4.21 -9.60
CA THR A 56 -8.61 5.26 -9.38
C THR A 56 -7.79 4.97 -8.11
N LEU A 57 -8.44 4.61 -7.01
CA LEU A 57 -7.77 4.26 -5.76
C LEU A 57 -6.87 3.03 -5.90
N TYR A 58 -7.29 2.00 -6.63
CA TYR A 58 -6.42 0.85 -6.92
C TYR A 58 -5.20 1.24 -7.76
N ARG A 59 -5.35 2.12 -8.76
CA ARG A 59 -4.20 2.66 -9.52
C ARG A 59 -3.24 3.43 -8.61
N THR A 60 -3.76 4.20 -7.66
CA THR A 60 -2.94 4.87 -6.63
C THR A 60 -2.19 3.86 -5.77
N LEU A 61 -2.85 2.81 -5.29
CA LEU A 61 -2.22 1.75 -4.50
C LEU A 61 -1.12 1.02 -5.28
N ILE A 62 -1.34 0.70 -6.55
CA ILE A 62 -0.34 0.13 -7.44
C ILE A 62 0.89 1.06 -7.55
N SER A 63 0.67 2.36 -7.77
CA SER A 63 1.76 3.34 -7.83
C SER A 63 2.55 3.42 -6.50
N LEU A 64 1.86 3.41 -5.36
CA LEU A 64 2.48 3.43 -4.04
C LEU A 64 3.29 2.16 -3.79
N ASN A 65 2.74 0.98 -4.07
CA ASN A 65 3.45 -0.29 -3.95
C ASN A 65 4.71 -0.32 -4.82
N ASN A 66 4.65 0.18 -6.06
CA ASN A 66 5.82 0.28 -6.94
C ASN A 66 6.90 1.21 -6.36
N LYS A 67 6.52 2.36 -5.82
CA LYS A 67 7.47 3.28 -5.15
C LYS A 67 8.10 2.63 -3.92
N GLN A 68 7.32 1.91 -3.12
CA GLN A 68 7.85 1.17 -1.97
C GLN A 68 8.83 0.08 -2.41
N LEU A 69 8.52 -0.66 -3.48
CA LEU A 69 9.40 -1.69 -4.06
C LEU A 69 10.71 -1.12 -4.58
N GLU A 70 10.66 -0.01 -5.31
CA GLU A 70 11.86 0.65 -5.83
C GLU A 70 12.81 1.02 -4.70
N ILE A 71 12.27 1.57 -3.61
CA ILE A 71 13.07 1.93 -2.44
C ILE A 71 13.58 0.68 -1.72
N ALA A 72 12.71 -0.31 -1.47
CA ALA A 72 13.08 -1.54 -0.78
C ALA A 72 14.22 -2.30 -1.50
N ARG A 73 14.22 -2.31 -2.83
CA ARG A 73 15.28 -2.91 -3.65
C ARG A 73 16.61 -2.16 -3.51
N ARG A 74 16.57 -0.84 -3.37
CA ARG A 74 17.76 0.02 -3.20
C ARG A 74 18.34 0.02 -1.78
N ILE A 75 17.62 -0.45 -0.77
CA ILE A 75 18.15 -0.55 0.61
C ILE A 75 19.40 -1.42 0.62
N ASN A 76 20.50 -0.89 1.17
CA ASN A 76 21.68 -1.69 1.47
C ASN A 76 21.47 -2.39 2.84
N PRO A 77 21.48 -3.72 2.93
CA PRO A 77 21.38 -4.42 4.22
C PRO A 77 22.53 -4.08 5.18
N GLU A 78 23.71 -3.73 4.68
CA GLU A 78 24.85 -3.34 5.54
C GLU A 78 24.66 -1.95 6.18
N SER A 79 23.74 -1.14 5.66
CA SER A 79 23.40 0.14 6.28
C SER A 79 22.28 0.02 7.33
N ASN A 80 21.73 -1.18 7.55
CA ASN A 80 20.74 -1.44 8.57
C ASN A 80 21.30 -1.14 9.98
N PRO A 81 20.67 -0.23 10.76
CA PRO A 81 21.11 0.10 12.11
C PRO A 81 21.26 -1.11 13.03
N ALA A 82 20.37 -2.10 12.91
CA ALA A 82 20.42 -3.32 13.73
C ALA A 82 21.62 -4.21 13.39
N PHE A 83 22.06 -4.21 12.13
CA PHE A 83 23.30 -4.88 11.74
C PHE A 83 24.51 -4.10 12.25
N LYS A 84 24.50 -2.77 12.09
CA LYS A 84 25.59 -1.90 12.58
C LYS A 84 25.78 -1.96 14.09
N SER A 85 24.71 -2.14 14.86
CA SER A 85 24.78 -2.32 16.32
C SER A 85 25.17 -3.74 16.73
N GLY A 86 25.33 -4.68 15.79
CA GLY A 86 25.59 -6.09 16.06
C GLY A 86 24.39 -6.87 16.61
N SER A 87 23.19 -6.27 16.59
CA SER A 87 21.96 -6.89 17.09
C SER A 87 21.41 -7.98 16.17
N ILE A 88 21.75 -7.94 14.88
CA ILE A 88 21.44 -8.98 13.89
C ILE A 88 22.66 -9.26 13.01
N THR A 89 22.68 -10.43 12.37
CA THR A 89 23.69 -10.77 11.37
C THR A 89 23.39 -10.12 10.01
N LEU A 90 24.41 -10.04 9.15
CA LEU A 90 24.21 -9.56 7.77
C LEU A 90 23.22 -10.44 6.99
N GLU A 91 23.27 -11.75 7.20
CA GLU A 91 22.34 -12.70 6.58
C GLU A 91 20.91 -12.46 7.03
N GLN A 92 20.69 -12.17 8.31
CA GLN A 92 19.37 -11.77 8.80
C GLN A 92 18.91 -10.46 8.15
N SER A 93 19.78 -9.44 8.05
CA SER A 93 19.40 -8.19 7.39
C SER A 93 19.09 -8.35 5.89
N LYS A 94 19.78 -9.26 5.19
CA LYS A 94 19.48 -9.60 3.78
C LYS A 94 18.13 -10.31 3.67
N LYS A 95 17.86 -11.25 4.58
CA LYS A 95 16.59 -11.96 4.67
C LYS A 95 15.43 -11.00 4.92
N ASP A 96 15.54 -10.10 5.89
CA ASP A 96 14.50 -9.10 6.19
C ASP A 96 14.20 -8.21 4.97
N LYS A 97 15.24 -7.79 4.24
CA LYS A 97 15.09 -7.06 2.98
C LYS A 97 14.32 -7.89 1.94
N ALA A 98 14.71 -9.16 1.74
CA ALA A 98 14.09 -10.05 0.76
C ALA A 98 12.61 -10.33 1.09
N GLU A 99 12.30 -10.61 2.36
CA GLU A 99 10.94 -10.83 2.84
C GLU A 99 10.06 -9.59 2.64
N ARG A 100 10.61 -8.40 2.89
CA ARG A 100 9.91 -7.14 2.64
C ARG A 100 9.59 -6.95 1.16
N ILE A 101 10.55 -7.23 0.27
CA ILE A 101 10.34 -7.16 -1.19
C ILE A 101 9.25 -8.15 -1.61
N ALA A 102 9.35 -9.41 -1.20
CA ALA A 102 8.37 -10.44 -1.54
C ALA A 102 6.96 -10.09 -1.06
N LYS A 103 6.83 -9.52 0.14
CA LYS A 103 5.54 -9.04 0.67
C LYS A 103 4.95 -7.93 -0.20
N LEU A 104 5.77 -6.95 -0.59
CA LEU A 104 5.34 -5.83 -1.43
C LEU A 104 4.96 -6.29 -2.84
N GLU A 105 5.70 -7.27 -3.41
CA GLU A 105 5.37 -7.88 -4.71
C GLU A 105 4.03 -8.60 -4.66
N LYS A 106 3.80 -9.41 -3.62
CA LYS A 106 2.51 -10.08 -3.41
C LYS A 106 1.36 -9.08 -3.22
N GLN A 107 1.58 -8.00 -2.50
CA GLN A 107 0.60 -6.93 -2.33
C GLN A 107 0.29 -6.23 -3.66
N LEU A 108 1.31 -5.96 -4.48
CA LEU A 108 1.14 -5.38 -5.81
C LEU A 108 0.31 -6.29 -6.71
N GLU A 109 0.65 -7.57 -6.79
CA GLU A 109 -0.08 -8.56 -7.60
C GLU A 109 -1.56 -8.62 -7.19
N GLN A 110 -1.83 -8.74 -5.89
CA GLN A 110 -3.19 -8.77 -5.37
C GLN A 110 -3.96 -7.48 -5.71
N THR A 111 -3.34 -6.31 -5.54
CA THR A 111 -3.97 -5.02 -5.86
C THR A 111 -4.29 -4.91 -7.36
N MET A 112 -3.40 -5.40 -8.22
CA MET A 112 -3.63 -5.44 -9.67
C MET A 112 -4.80 -6.36 -10.02
N LYS A 113 -4.84 -7.56 -9.43
CA LYS A 113 -5.93 -8.52 -9.63
C LYS A 113 -7.29 -7.98 -9.20
N GLU A 114 -7.35 -7.31 -8.05
CA GLU A 114 -8.58 -6.66 -7.56
C GLU A 114 -9.06 -5.55 -8.49
N ARG A 115 -8.12 -4.74 -9.00
CA ARG A 115 -8.41 -3.72 -10.01
C ARG A 115 -8.95 -4.33 -11.29
N ASP A 116 -8.28 -5.34 -11.83
CA ASP A 116 -8.65 -5.99 -13.09
C ASP A 116 -10.01 -6.66 -12.99
N GLY A 117 -10.28 -7.35 -11.87
CA GLY A 117 -11.59 -7.90 -11.58
C GLY A 117 -12.69 -6.84 -11.53
N LEU A 118 -12.41 -5.68 -10.94
CA LEU A 118 -13.38 -4.57 -10.90
C LEU A 118 -13.62 -3.95 -12.28
N VAL A 119 -12.58 -3.79 -13.11
CA VAL A 119 -12.72 -3.29 -14.48
C VAL A 119 -13.63 -4.22 -15.29
N LEU A 120 -13.39 -5.53 -15.23
CA LEU A 120 -14.23 -6.53 -15.91
C LEU A 120 -15.69 -6.42 -15.50
N VAL A 121 -15.99 -6.26 -14.20
CA VAL A 121 -17.37 -6.13 -13.70
C VAL A 121 -18.05 -4.86 -14.22
N ILE A 122 -17.32 -3.75 -14.38
CA ILE A 122 -17.89 -2.50 -14.89
C ILE A 122 -18.11 -2.57 -16.40
N GLU A 123 -17.22 -3.23 -17.14
CA GLU A 123 -17.28 -3.33 -18.60
C GLU A 123 -18.29 -4.37 -19.10
N THR A 124 -18.72 -5.31 -18.24
CA THR A 124 -19.70 -6.33 -18.63
C THR A 124 -21.12 -5.73 -18.64
N PRO A 125 -21.80 -5.62 -19.79
CA PRO A 125 -23.17 -5.12 -19.84
C PRO A 125 -24.11 -6.11 -19.14
N ALA A 126 -25.16 -5.60 -18.50
CA ALA A 126 -26.21 -6.44 -17.95
C ALA A 126 -26.82 -7.32 -19.07
N PRO A 127 -27.12 -8.61 -18.82
CA PRO A 127 -27.78 -9.44 -19.81
C PRO A 127 -29.10 -8.78 -20.25
N ALA A 128 -29.31 -8.68 -21.56
CA ALA A 128 -30.53 -8.10 -22.11
C ALA A 128 -31.76 -8.81 -21.50
N PRO A 129 -32.81 -8.06 -21.10
CA PRO A 129 -34.03 -8.68 -20.58
C PRO A 129 -34.57 -9.66 -21.63
N ALA A 130 -34.90 -10.88 -21.19
CA ALA A 130 -35.44 -11.91 -22.06
C ALA A 130 -36.67 -11.37 -22.80
N PRO A 131 -36.84 -11.67 -24.11
CA PRO A 131 -37.98 -11.20 -24.87
C PRO A 131 -39.28 -11.65 -24.18
N ALA A 132 -40.21 -10.71 -24.01
CA ALA A 132 -41.51 -11.00 -23.43
C ALA A 132 -42.21 -12.11 -24.23
N PRO A 133 -42.88 -13.07 -23.57
CA PRO A 133 -43.58 -14.14 -24.27
C PRO A 133 -44.64 -13.56 -25.21
N ALA A 134 -44.66 -14.04 -26.45
CA ALA A 134 -45.59 -13.58 -27.47
C ALA A 134 -47.05 -13.78 -27.00
N PRO A 135 -47.93 -12.78 -27.18
CA PRO A 135 -49.36 -12.94 -26.88
C PRO A 135 -49.96 -14.03 -27.78
N LYS A 136 -50.78 -14.90 -27.18
CA LYS A 136 -51.52 -15.96 -27.87
C LYS A 136 -52.66 -15.40 -28.71
#